data_AF-A0AAW7HIN6-F1
#
_entry.id   AF-A0AAW7HIN6-F1
#
_cell.length_a   1.000
_cell.length_b   1.000
_cell.length_c   1.000
_cell.angle_alpha   90.00
_cell.angle_beta   90.00
_cell.angle_gamma   90.00
#
_symmetry.space_group_name_H-M   'P 1'
#
loop_
_entity.id
_entity.type
_entity.pdbx_description
1 polymer ?
#
loop_
_entity_poly.entity_id
_entity_poly.type
_entity_poly.pdbx_seq_one_letter_code
_entity_poly.pdbx_strand_id
1 'polypeptide(L)'
;MIPDKFKGLLGILKSKLDMGLSESTGMQRITSEEVKWSKGPSLSILPYGLELAGVTPSPMLSAEPKNKKNCFKFYCSEQHGFYKSDIYGVNSTAIETEIYQVEGQSTYSVRFDDE
;
A
#
# COMPACT_ATOMS: atom_id res chain seq x y z
N MET A 1 -26.55 3.72 -1.81
CA MET A 1 -26.29 2.66 -2.82
C MET A 1 -24.79 2.65 -3.07
N ILE A 2 -24.08 1.59 -2.70
CA ILE A 2 -22.61 1.51 -2.90
C ILE A 2 -22.37 1.23 -4.39
N PRO A 3 -21.63 2.08 -5.12
CA PRO A 3 -21.37 1.85 -6.54
C PRO A 3 -20.66 0.51 -6.72
N ASP A 4 -20.99 -0.24 -7.79
CA ASP A 4 -20.57 -1.64 -7.94
C ASP A 4 -19.04 -1.83 -7.89
N LYS A 5 -18.26 -0.84 -8.32
CA LYS A 5 -16.79 -0.82 -8.18
C LYS A 5 -16.29 -0.89 -6.74
N PHE A 6 -17.02 -0.28 -5.80
CA PHE A 6 -16.68 -0.36 -4.38
C PHE A 6 -17.07 -1.69 -3.75
N LYS A 7 -17.98 -2.46 -4.37
CA LYS A 7 -18.32 -3.81 -3.88
C LYS A 7 -17.16 -4.78 -4.07
N GLY A 8 -16.42 -4.68 -5.18
CA GLY A 8 -15.21 -5.48 -5.41
C GLY A 8 -14.13 -5.16 -4.37
N LEU A 9 -13.90 -3.86 -4.14
CA LEU A 9 -12.92 -3.37 -3.17
C LEU A 9 -13.29 -3.75 -1.72
N LEU A 10 -14.59 -3.65 -1.37
CA LEU A 10 -15.13 -4.17 -0.11
C LEU A 10 -15.00 -5.69 0.01
N GLY A 11 -15.14 -6.43 -1.08
CA GLY A 11 -14.94 -7.88 -1.11
C GLY A 11 -13.49 -8.26 -0.80
N ILE A 12 -12.54 -7.54 -1.38
CA ILE A 12 -11.10 -7.72 -1.12
C ILE A 12 -10.77 -7.35 0.34
N LEU A 13 -11.26 -6.21 0.83
CA LEU A 13 -11.08 -5.79 2.22
C LEU A 13 -11.65 -6.81 3.21
N LYS A 14 -12.88 -7.30 2.96
CA LYS A 14 -13.49 -8.36 3.77
C LYS A 14 -12.69 -9.66 3.73
N SER A 15 -12.24 -10.08 2.55
CA SER A 15 -11.42 -11.28 2.42
C SER A 15 -10.10 -11.18 3.21
N LYS A 16 -9.52 -9.98 3.33
CA LYS A 16 -8.32 -9.75 4.14
C LYS A 16 -8.60 -9.67 5.64
N LEU A 17 -9.74 -9.10 6.04
CA LEU A 17 -10.21 -9.15 7.44
C LEU A 17 -10.48 -10.59 7.89
N ASP A 18 -11.13 -11.38 7.03
CA ASP A 18 -11.40 -12.80 7.28
C ASP A 18 -10.10 -13.64 7.28
N MET A 19 -9.10 -13.24 6.48
CA MET A 19 -7.76 -13.84 6.49
C MET A 19 -6.99 -13.58 7.79
N GLY A 20 -7.36 -12.55 8.56
CA GLY A 20 -6.85 -12.31 9.91
C GLY A 20 -7.36 -13.34 10.94
N LEU A 21 -8.43 -14.08 10.62
CA LEU A 21 -9.03 -15.12 11.46
C LEU A 21 -8.66 -16.55 11.03
N SER A 22 -8.06 -16.72 9.85
CA SER A 22 -7.69 -18.02 9.31
C SER A 22 -6.35 -17.92 8.60
N GLU A 23 -5.28 -18.27 9.31
CA GLU A 23 -4.02 -18.60 8.67
C GLU A 23 -4.25 -19.62 7.55
N SER A 24 -3.55 -19.40 6.44
CA SER A 24 -3.40 -20.29 5.29
C SER A 24 -4.67 -20.55 4.46
N THR A 25 -4.66 -20.07 3.22
CA THR A 25 -4.73 -20.88 1.99
C THR A 25 -5.38 -20.06 0.88
N GLY A 26 -4.59 -19.69 -0.14
CA GLY A 26 -5.14 -19.12 -1.38
C GLY A 26 -4.41 -17.95 -2.02
N MET A 27 -3.12 -17.74 -1.74
CA MET A 27 -2.34 -16.76 -2.51
C MET A 27 -1.75 -17.49 -3.72
N GLN A 28 -2.35 -17.25 -4.89
CA GLN A 28 -1.74 -17.60 -6.18
C GLN A 28 -0.30 -17.09 -6.14
N ARG A 29 0.68 -18.00 -6.28
CA ARG A 29 2.11 -17.67 -6.16
C ARG A 29 2.45 -16.52 -7.09
N ILE A 30 2.60 -15.31 -6.55
CA ILE A 30 3.15 -14.17 -7.28
C ILE A 30 4.63 -14.51 -7.44
N THR A 31 5.00 -14.97 -8.63
CA THR A 31 6.31 -15.58 -8.91
C THR A 31 7.46 -14.58 -9.02
N SER A 32 7.21 -13.28 -8.82
CA SER A 32 8.23 -12.24 -8.71
C SER A 32 7.64 -11.04 -7.95
N GLU A 33 7.72 -11.07 -6.62
CA GLU A 33 7.42 -9.90 -5.78
C GLU A 33 8.70 -9.08 -5.63
N GLU A 34 8.71 -7.87 -6.20
CA GLU A 34 9.76 -6.88 -5.95
C GLU A 34 9.29 -5.97 -4.81
N VAL A 35 10.20 -5.69 -3.86
CA VAL A 35 9.96 -4.75 -2.77
C VAL A 35 10.77 -3.49 -3.00
N LYS A 36 10.10 -2.33 -2.97
CA LYS A 36 10.73 -1.01 -3.03
C LYS A 36 10.47 -0.25 -1.74
N TRP A 37 11.36 0.68 -1.42
CA TRP A 37 11.27 1.47 -0.19
C TRP A 37 11.33 2.97 -0.49
N SER A 38 10.83 3.81 0.42
CA SER A 38 11.13 5.24 0.42
C SER A 38 11.18 5.79 1.86
N LYS A 39 11.93 6.88 2.06
CA LYS A 39 12.03 7.61 3.33
C LYS A 39 11.05 8.79 3.39
N GLY A 40 9.78 8.52 3.09
CA GLY A 40 8.70 9.49 3.05
C GLY A 40 7.70 9.19 1.92
N PRO A 41 6.60 9.96 1.82
CA PRO A 41 5.57 9.75 0.79
C PRO A 41 6.19 9.76 -0.60
N SER A 42 5.85 8.79 -1.45
CA SER A 42 6.47 8.66 -2.79
C SER A 42 5.45 8.41 -3.90
N LEU A 43 4.63 7.36 -3.75
CA LEU A 43 3.56 7.01 -4.70
C LEU A 43 2.16 7.25 -4.14
N SER A 44 2.08 7.61 -2.86
CA SER A 44 0.83 7.95 -2.20
C SER A 44 0.36 9.34 -2.62
N ILE A 45 -0.97 9.55 -2.57
CA ILE A 45 -1.55 10.88 -2.66
C ILE A 45 -0.89 11.74 -1.59
N LEU A 46 -0.09 12.72 -2.02
CA LEU A 46 0.47 13.71 -1.13
C LEU A 46 -0.69 14.57 -0.63
N PRO A 47 -0.98 14.62 0.68
CA PRO A 47 -1.99 15.53 1.19
C PRO A 47 -1.69 16.94 0.72
N TYR A 48 -2.68 17.65 0.21
CA TYR A 48 -2.51 18.99 -0.38
C TYR A 48 -1.78 19.96 0.56
N GLY A 49 -2.03 19.89 1.88
CA GLY A 49 -1.30 20.70 2.86
C GLY A 49 0.21 20.42 2.91
N LEU A 50 0.64 19.18 2.69
CA LEU A 50 2.06 18.83 2.60
C LEU A 50 2.68 19.34 1.29
N GLU A 51 1.93 19.28 0.19
CA GLU A 51 2.35 19.87 -1.09
C GLU A 51 2.59 21.38 -0.95
N LEU A 52 1.63 22.10 -0.33
CA LEU A 52 1.76 23.54 -0.05
C LEU A 52 2.93 23.86 0.90
N ALA A 53 3.27 22.95 1.80
CA ALA A 53 4.43 23.07 2.69
C ALA A 53 5.77 22.79 1.98
N GLY A 54 5.76 22.50 0.67
CA GLY A 54 6.94 22.22 -0.13
C GLY A 54 7.48 20.79 0.05
N VAL A 55 6.69 19.88 0.62
CA VAL A 55 7.08 18.47 0.71
C VAL A 55 7.03 17.88 -0.70
N THR A 56 8.15 17.35 -1.16
CA THR A 56 8.24 16.64 -2.43
C THR A 56 8.16 15.12 -2.24
N PRO A 57 7.65 14.36 -3.23
CA PRO A 57 7.75 12.91 -3.21
C PRO A 57 9.18 12.44 -2.97
N SER A 58 9.34 11.51 -2.04
CA SER A 58 10.62 10.91 -1.70
C SER A 58 11.07 9.93 -2.78
N PRO A 59 12.39 9.83 -3.05
CA PRO A 59 12.91 8.89 -4.03
C PRO A 59 12.69 7.43 -3.58
N MET A 60 12.52 6.55 -4.57
CA MET A 60 12.51 5.11 -4.37
C MET A 60 13.91 4.59 -4.06
N LEU A 61 13.97 3.62 -3.16
CA LEU A 61 15.15 2.93 -2.69
C LEU A 61 15.01 1.46 -3.07
N SER A 62 16.09 0.89 -3.61
CA SER A 62 16.19 -0.53 -3.95
C SER A 62 16.50 -1.41 -2.74
N ALA A 63 17.04 -0.82 -1.66
CA ALA A 63 17.43 -1.53 -0.45
C ALA A 63 16.53 -1.13 0.73
N GLU A 64 16.31 -2.10 1.61
CA GLU A 64 15.59 -1.89 2.86
C GLU A 64 16.34 -0.91 3.79
N PRO A 65 15.67 0.16 4.27
CA PRO A 65 16.26 1.07 5.24
C PRO A 65 16.55 0.35 6.57
N LYS A 66 17.76 0.56 7.11
CA LYS A 66 18.13 0.07 8.46
C LYS A 66 17.20 0.60 9.56
N ASN A 67 16.70 1.81 9.38
CA ASN A 67 15.72 2.44 10.26
C ASN A 67 14.47 2.75 9.43
N LYS A 68 13.33 2.17 9.82
CA LYS A 68 12.06 2.27 9.09
C LYS A 68 11.19 3.41 9.59
N LYS A 69 11.69 4.27 10.47
CA LYS A 69 10.99 5.47 10.92
C LYS A 69 10.50 6.28 9.71
N ASN A 70 9.19 6.51 9.64
CA ASN A 70 8.55 7.29 8.58
C ASN A 70 8.85 6.76 7.15
N CYS A 71 9.06 5.45 7.02
CA CYS A 71 9.34 4.82 5.74
C CYS A 71 8.08 4.22 5.12
N PHE A 72 8.12 4.06 3.80
CA PHE A 72 7.08 3.38 3.04
C PHE A 72 7.71 2.16 2.39
N LYS A 73 7.03 1.02 2.48
CA LYS A 73 7.39 -0.22 1.81
C LYS A 73 6.36 -0.50 0.75
N PHE A 74 6.78 -0.60 -0.51
CA PHE A 74 5.90 -0.84 -1.65
C PHE A 74 6.12 -2.26 -2.16
N TYR A 75 5.02 -2.95 -2.38
CA TYR A 75 5.00 -4.27 -3.00
C TYR A 75 4.57 -4.11 -4.45
N CYS A 76 5.40 -4.58 -5.36
CA CYS A 76 5.12 -4.57 -6.78
C CYS A 76 5.31 -5.94 -7.42
N SER A 77 4.49 -6.22 -8.43
CA SER A 77 4.60 -7.41 -9.27
C SER A 77 4.58 -7.02 -10.74
N GLU A 78 5.14 -7.86 -11.59
CA GLU A 78 5.12 -7.63 -13.05
C GLU A 78 3.69 -7.53 -13.60
N GLN A 79 2.75 -8.27 -13.01
CA GLN A 79 1.37 -8.35 -13.50
C GLN A 79 0.50 -7.18 -13.06
N HIS A 80 0.77 -6.57 -11.90
CA HIS A 80 -0.14 -5.60 -11.28
C HIS A 80 0.52 -4.26 -10.98
N GLY A 81 1.82 -4.11 -11.25
CA GLY A 81 2.57 -2.94 -10.79
C GLY A 81 2.55 -2.87 -9.27
N PHE A 82 2.41 -1.68 -8.71
CA PHE A 82 2.23 -1.49 -7.27
C PHE A 82 0.82 -1.90 -6.83
N TYR A 83 0.73 -2.85 -5.91
CA TYR A 83 -0.56 -3.38 -5.43
C TYR A 83 -0.77 -3.24 -3.91
N LYS A 84 0.31 -2.97 -3.15
CA LYS A 84 0.24 -2.73 -1.70
C LYS A 84 1.35 -1.78 -1.26
N SER A 85 1.12 -1.00 -0.22
CA SER A 85 2.18 -0.39 0.57
C SER A 85 1.91 -0.42 2.07
N ASP A 86 2.96 -0.67 2.86
CA ASP A 86 2.95 -0.53 4.31
C ASP A 86 3.66 0.77 4.69
N ILE A 87 3.07 1.51 5.62
CA ILE A 87 3.53 2.83 6.05
C ILE A 87 3.99 2.70 7.50
N TYR A 88 5.24 3.06 7.74
CA TYR A 88 5.88 2.89 9.04
C TYR A 88 5.92 4.20 9.81
N GLY A 89 5.44 4.17 11.06
CA GLY A 89 5.43 5.32 11.95
C GLY A 89 6.78 5.64 12.59
N VAL A 90 6.76 6.49 13.62
CA VAL A 90 7.97 6.94 14.31
C VAL A 90 8.76 5.81 15.00
N ASN A 91 8.07 4.75 15.38
CA ASN A 91 8.62 3.59 16.10
C ASN A 91 9.09 2.47 15.16
N SER A 92 9.13 2.71 13.84
CA SER A 92 9.44 1.65 12.85
C SER A 92 8.45 0.48 12.84
N THR A 93 7.23 0.69 13.35
CA THR A 93 6.08 -0.22 13.24
C THR A 93 5.21 0.21 12.07
N ALA A 94 4.63 -0.76 11.35
CA ALA A 94 3.59 -0.45 10.38
C ALA A 94 2.39 0.14 11.15
N ILE A 95 1.86 1.26 10.68
CA ILE A 95 0.73 1.98 11.28
C ILE A 95 -0.42 2.17 10.30
N GLU A 96 -0.14 2.08 8.99
CA GLU A 96 -1.15 2.18 7.96
C GLU A 96 -0.78 1.22 6.82
N THR A 97 -1.79 0.65 6.18
CA THR A 97 -1.66 -0.14 4.96
C THR A 97 -2.52 0.48 3.86
N GLU A 98 -1.96 0.58 2.65
CA GLU A 98 -2.67 1.02 1.45
C GLU A 98 -2.67 -0.10 0.40
N ILE A 99 -3.83 -0.37 -0.18
CA ILE A 99 -4.03 -1.36 -1.24
C ILE A 99 -4.41 -0.61 -2.51
N TYR A 100 -3.76 -0.95 -3.63
CA TYR A 100 -3.99 -0.34 -4.93
C TYR A 100 -4.68 -1.34 -5.86
N GLN A 101 -5.61 -0.84 -6.66
CA GLN A 101 -6.31 -1.60 -7.70
C GLN A 101 -6.41 -0.77 -8.98
N VAL A 102 -6.04 -1.38 -10.10
CA VAL A 102 -6.16 -0.77 -11.43
C VAL A 102 -7.36 -1.37 -12.15
N GLU A 103 -8.28 -0.52 -12.62
CA GLU A 103 -9.42 -0.91 -13.43
C GLU A 103 -9.45 -0.04 -14.71
N GLY A 104 -9.05 -0.63 -15.84
CA GLY A 104 -8.91 0.09 -17.10
C GLY A 104 -7.86 1.19 -17.00
N GLN A 105 -8.28 2.44 -17.15
CA GLN A 105 -7.41 3.63 -17.02
C GLN A 105 -7.45 4.27 -15.62
N SER A 106 -8.26 3.73 -14.70
CA SER A 106 -8.41 4.26 -13.35
C SER A 106 -7.55 3.47 -12.35
N THR A 107 -6.90 4.18 -11.43
CA THR A 107 -6.26 3.58 -10.26
C THR A 107 -7.02 4.01 -9.01
N TYR A 108 -7.41 3.03 -8.21
CA TYR A 108 -8.04 3.23 -6.91
C TYR A 108 -7.08 2.78 -5.82
N SER A 109 -7.09 3.48 -4.70
CA SER A 109 -6.45 2.97 -3.49
C SER A 109 -7.37 3.12 -2.28
N VAL A 110 -7.21 2.20 -1.34
CA VAL A 110 -7.82 2.31 -0.01
C VAL A 110 -6.72 2.17 1.02
N ARG A 111 -6.68 3.17 1.92
CA ARG A 111 -5.79 3.21 3.06
C ARG A 111 -6.59 3.03 4.34
N PHE A 112 -6.03 2.26 5.26
CA PHE A 112 -6.58 2.00 6.59
C PHE A 112 -5.44 1.91 7.60
N ASP A 113 -5.75 2.29 8.83
CA ASP A 113 -4.82 2.25 9.95
C ASP A 113 -4.72 0.79 10.45
N ASP A 114 -3.51 0.36 10.82
CA ASP A 114 -3.34 -0.85 11.65
C ASP A 114 -3.69 -0.47 13.10
N GLU A 115 -4.50 -1.29 13.78
CA GLU A 115 -4.94 -1.08 15.18
C GLU A 115 -3.78 -0.92 16.18
#